data_AF-A0A949M1H7-F1
#
_entry.id   AF-A0A949M1H7-F1
#
_cell.length_a   1.000
_cell.length_b   1.000
_cell.length_c   1.000
_cell.angle_alpha   90.00
_cell.angle_beta   90.00
_cell.angle_gamma   90.00
#
_symmetry.space_group_name_H-M   'P 1'
#
loop_
_entity.id
_entity.type
_entity.pdbx_description
1 polymer ?
#
loop_
_entity_poly.entity_id
_entity_poly.type
_entity_poly.pdbx_seq_one_letter_code
_entity_poly.pdbx_strand_id
1 'polypeptide(L)'
;MSSSKRTQSSARAGAPPGVEEVTPDCCLVRDRRAWPVLAGEGERHGMFITLHTARRAGLAARLRQRGITVAWLSDLIAALAAPPAPAAAGPAWWYHPAPGERVARFDQERLGWVACDVASLEVVPGMPLRLRRTRGAPAYARVGVARLAACGADEAHLLGYACARPAQLSLVWRSDGLVIPAVDLPAAHAALLRRLARPDDRGALLAAHTALPLIEACFARLDVVCRCIAADGAG
;
A
#
# COMPACT_ATOMS: atom_id res chain seq x y z
N MET A 1 9.60 -46.72 -23.12
CA MET A 1 9.89 -45.67 -22.11
C MET A 1 9.32 -44.35 -22.65
N SER A 2 8.10 -43.99 -22.23
CA SER A 2 7.39 -42.82 -22.76
C SER A 2 7.42 -41.69 -21.73
N SER A 3 8.32 -40.73 -21.93
CA SER A 3 8.43 -39.54 -21.09
C SER A 3 7.34 -38.53 -21.47
N SER A 4 6.32 -38.46 -20.63
CA SER A 4 5.26 -37.46 -20.70
C SER A 4 5.83 -36.08 -20.34
N LYS A 5 6.08 -35.25 -21.35
CA LYS A 5 6.36 -33.81 -21.17
C LYS A 5 5.07 -33.15 -20.68
N ARG A 6 5.00 -32.87 -19.38
CA ARG A 6 3.94 -32.08 -18.77
C ARG A 6 4.21 -30.61 -19.07
N THR A 7 3.56 -30.07 -20.10
CA THR A 7 3.60 -28.65 -20.44
C THR A 7 3.02 -27.85 -19.27
N GLN A 8 3.86 -27.09 -18.56
CA GLN A 8 3.40 -26.08 -17.61
C GLN A 8 2.58 -25.05 -18.40
N SER A 9 1.27 -25.04 -18.15
CA SER A 9 0.39 -23.97 -18.60
C SER A 9 0.83 -22.69 -17.89
N SER A 10 1.62 -21.86 -18.57
CA SER A 10 1.81 -20.48 -18.13
C SER A 10 0.45 -19.81 -18.21
N ALA A 11 -0.13 -19.49 -17.05
CA ALA A 11 -1.24 -18.56 -16.99
C ALA A 11 -0.83 -17.33 -17.83
N ARG A 12 -1.66 -16.94 -18.81
CA ARG A 12 -1.42 -15.75 -19.63
C ARG A 12 -1.17 -14.58 -18.68
N ALA A 13 -0.08 -13.84 -18.90
CA ALA A 13 0.18 -12.61 -18.17
C ALA A 13 -1.08 -11.72 -18.23
N GLY A 14 -1.64 -11.40 -17.07
CA GLY A 14 -2.86 -10.59 -16.94
C GLY A 14 -4.18 -11.34 -16.73
N ALA A 15 -4.21 -12.68 -16.71
CA ALA A 15 -5.42 -13.41 -16.31
C ALA A 15 -5.65 -13.28 -14.78
N PRO A 16 -6.90 -13.07 -14.32
CA PRO A 16 -7.20 -13.00 -12.90
C PRO A 16 -6.83 -14.33 -12.21
N PRO A 17 -6.37 -14.29 -10.95
CA PRO A 17 -5.99 -15.49 -10.23
C PRO A 17 -7.19 -16.43 -10.05
N GLY A 18 -6.92 -17.74 -10.03
CA GLY A 18 -7.94 -18.76 -9.78
C GLY A 18 -8.53 -18.66 -8.37
N VAL A 19 -7.74 -18.19 -7.40
CA VAL A 19 -8.17 -17.87 -6.04
C VAL A 19 -7.57 -16.53 -5.62
N GLU A 20 -8.38 -15.59 -5.17
CA GLU A 20 -7.96 -14.26 -4.69
C GLU A 20 -8.49 -14.02 -3.28
N GLU A 21 -7.62 -13.62 -2.36
CA GLU A 21 -8.06 -13.12 -1.06
C GLU A 21 -8.49 -11.64 -1.20
N VAL A 22 -9.79 -11.38 -1.00
CA VAL A 22 -10.39 -10.06 -1.22
C VAL A 22 -10.41 -9.21 0.04
N THR A 23 -10.60 -9.85 1.19
CA THR A 23 -10.48 -9.30 2.54
C THR A 23 -9.87 -10.39 3.43
N PRO A 24 -9.37 -10.07 4.63
CA PRO A 24 -8.83 -11.09 5.53
C PRO A 24 -9.79 -12.27 5.67
N ASP A 25 -9.28 -13.46 5.36
CA ASP A 25 -9.93 -14.77 5.46
C ASP A 25 -11.04 -15.03 4.43
N CYS A 26 -11.43 -14.02 3.64
CA CYS A 26 -12.42 -14.17 2.58
C CYS A 26 -11.74 -14.26 1.21
N CYS A 27 -11.92 -15.41 0.56
CA CYS A 27 -11.37 -15.68 -0.76
C CYS A 27 -12.46 -15.77 -1.81
N LEU A 28 -12.24 -15.11 -2.95
CA LEU A 28 -12.98 -15.31 -4.19
C LEU A 28 -12.35 -16.45 -4.99
N VAL A 29 -13.14 -17.48 -5.28
CA VAL A 29 -12.71 -18.69 -5.98
C VAL A 29 -13.27 -18.68 -7.40
N ARG A 30 -12.42 -18.39 -8.39
CA ARG A 30 -12.78 -18.38 -9.81
C ARG A 30 -12.55 -19.73 -10.48
N ASP A 31 -11.51 -20.44 -10.07
CA ASP A 31 -11.14 -21.75 -10.61
C ASP A 31 -11.83 -22.88 -9.81
N ARG A 32 -12.76 -23.59 -10.46
CA ARG A 32 -13.50 -24.69 -9.83
C ARG A 32 -12.60 -25.85 -9.36
N ARG A 33 -11.39 -25.99 -9.92
CA ARG A 33 -10.40 -26.99 -9.50
C ARG A 33 -9.86 -26.73 -8.08
N ALA A 34 -10.07 -25.53 -7.53
CA ALA A 34 -9.70 -25.19 -6.17
C ALA A 34 -10.61 -25.82 -5.11
N TRP A 35 -11.88 -26.06 -5.42
CA TRP A 35 -12.86 -26.52 -4.42
C TRP A 35 -12.47 -27.81 -3.69
N PRO A 36 -11.92 -28.85 -4.34
CA PRO A 36 -11.45 -30.04 -3.63
C PRO A 36 -10.27 -29.78 -2.67
N VAL A 37 -9.51 -28.71 -2.85
CA VAL A 37 -8.46 -28.30 -1.87
C VAL A 37 -9.07 -27.51 -0.71
N LEU A 38 -10.08 -26.69 -1.01
CA LEU A 38 -10.75 -25.79 -0.08
C LEU A 38 -11.83 -26.48 0.75
N ALA A 39 -12.18 -27.72 0.42
CA ALA A 39 -13.17 -28.51 1.14
C ALA A 39 -12.72 -28.71 2.61
N GLY A 40 -13.53 -28.24 3.55
CA GLY A 40 -13.24 -28.30 4.98
C GLY A 40 -12.31 -27.21 5.51
N GLU A 41 -11.82 -26.30 4.68
CA GLU A 41 -10.96 -25.18 5.11
C GLU A 41 -11.76 -23.94 5.57
N GLY A 42 -13.07 -23.91 5.30
CA GLY A 42 -13.91 -22.75 5.52
C GLY A 42 -15.38 -22.92 5.14
N GLU A 43 -16.15 -21.87 5.35
CA GLU A 43 -17.56 -21.73 4.98
C GLU A 43 -17.71 -21.19 3.57
N ARG A 44 -18.48 -21.88 2.73
CA ARG A 44 -18.67 -21.52 1.33
C ARG A 44 -19.95 -20.71 1.14
N HIS A 45 -19.84 -19.56 0.48
CA HIS A 45 -20.95 -18.73 0.04
C HIS A 45 -20.84 -18.45 -1.47
N GLY A 46 -21.44 -19.31 -2.28
CA GLY A 46 -21.40 -19.21 -3.75
C GLY A 46 -19.97 -19.38 -4.30
N MET A 47 -19.39 -18.27 -4.77
CA MET A 47 -18.02 -18.18 -5.26
C MET A 47 -17.01 -17.72 -4.20
N PHE A 48 -17.49 -17.36 -3.01
CA PHE A 48 -16.65 -16.96 -1.89
C PHE A 48 -16.47 -18.12 -0.91
N ILE A 49 -15.34 -18.13 -0.22
CA ILE A 49 -15.10 -18.97 0.95
C ILE A 49 -14.50 -18.13 2.06
N THR A 50 -15.04 -18.24 3.27
CA THR A 50 -14.48 -17.68 4.49
C THR A 50 -13.67 -18.77 5.18
N LEU A 51 -12.36 -18.61 5.24
CA LEU A 51 -11.44 -19.59 5.81
C LEU A 51 -11.52 -19.55 7.34
N HIS A 52 -11.50 -20.72 7.98
CA HIS A 52 -11.31 -20.83 9.43
C HIS A 52 -9.86 -21.14 9.80
N THR A 53 -9.07 -21.59 8.83
CA THR A 53 -7.72 -22.13 9.06
C THR A 53 -6.67 -21.02 9.19
N ALA A 54 -5.87 -21.10 10.26
CA ALA A 54 -4.66 -20.27 10.40
C ALA A 54 -3.52 -20.74 9.46
N ARG A 55 -3.62 -21.94 8.85
CA ARG A 55 -2.53 -22.56 8.04
C ARG A 55 -2.50 -22.09 6.58
N ARG A 56 -2.58 -20.78 6.39
CA ARG A 56 -2.67 -20.12 5.07
C ARG A 56 -1.54 -20.49 4.11
N ALA A 57 -0.29 -20.52 4.59
CA ALA A 57 0.87 -20.86 3.76
C ALA A 57 0.80 -22.29 3.18
N GLY A 58 0.36 -23.26 3.99
CA GLY A 58 0.17 -24.65 3.54
C GLY A 58 -0.98 -24.78 2.53
N LEU A 59 -2.08 -24.06 2.75
CA LEU A 59 -3.19 -24.01 1.81
C LEU A 59 -2.77 -23.42 0.45
N ALA A 60 -2.04 -22.30 0.48
CA ALA A 60 -1.47 -21.67 -0.71
C ALA A 60 -0.61 -22.65 -1.51
N ALA A 61 0.29 -23.38 -0.84
CA ALA A 61 1.19 -24.33 -1.46
C ALA A 61 0.41 -25.46 -2.16
N ARG A 62 -0.60 -26.04 -1.50
CA ARG A 62 -1.43 -27.12 -2.09
C ARG A 62 -2.21 -26.65 -3.32
N LEU A 63 -2.75 -25.42 -3.30
CA LEU A 63 -3.42 -24.83 -4.46
C LEU A 63 -2.44 -24.63 -5.63
N ARG A 64 -1.26 -24.06 -5.35
CA ARG A 64 -0.21 -23.84 -6.36
C ARG A 64 0.33 -25.14 -6.94
N GLN A 65 0.47 -26.20 -6.13
CA GLN A 65 0.86 -27.55 -6.59
C GLN A 65 -0.14 -28.15 -7.60
N ARG A 66 -1.41 -27.73 -7.56
CA ARG A 66 -2.44 -28.13 -8.55
C ARG A 66 -2.50 -27.19 -9.77
N GLY A 67 -1.53 -26.28 -9.92
CA GLY A 67 -1.47 -25.33 -11.02
C GLY A 67 -2.51 -24.21 -10.93
N ILE A 68 -3.05 -23.96 -9.74
CA ILE A 68 -4.00 -22.86 -9.50
C ILE A 68 -3.20 -21.61 -9.11
N THR A 69 -3.41 -20.52 -9.83
CA THR A 69 -2.88 -19.21 -9.47
C THR A 69 -3.60 -18.68 -8.24
N VAL A 70 -2.84 -18.25 -7.24
CA VAL A 70 -3.35 -17.74 -5.96
C VAL A 70 -2.74 -16.38 -5.67
N ALA A 71 -3.59 -15.42 -5.30
CA ALA A 71 -3.18 -14.11 -4.82
C ALA A 71 -3.72 -13.91 -3.40
N TRP A 72 -2.87 -14.17 -2.40
CA TRP A 72 -3.17 -13.82 -1.01
C TRP A 72 -2.88 -12.35 -0.75
N LEU A 73 -3.51 -11.77 0.28
CA LEU A 73 -3.21 -10.40 0.68
C LEU A 73 -1.71 -10.25 1.02
N SER A 74 -1.09 -11.26 1.64
CA SER A 74 0.35 -11.27 1.90
C SER A 74 1.21 -11.24 0.62
N ASP A 75 0.79 -11.93 -0.45
CA ASP A 75 1.50 -11.89 -1.73
C ASP A 75 1.37 -10.51 -2.37
N LEU A 76 0.17 -9.91 -2.30
CA LEU A 76 -0.08 -8.56 -2.80
C LEU A 76 0.73 -7.50 -2.04
N ILE A 77 0.84 -7.64 -0.70
CA ILE A 77 1.70 -6.78 0.13
C ILE A 77 3.16 -6.92 -0.28
N ALA A 78 3.65 -8.15 -0.43
CA ALA A 78 5.05 -8.41 -0.80
C ALA A 78 5.40 -7.82 -2.19
N ALA A 79 4.42 -7.75 -3.10
CA ALA A 79 4.57 -7.16 -4.43
C ALA A 79 4.48 -5.62 -4.45
N LEU A 80 4.16 -4.95 -3.33
CA LEU A 80 4.11 -3.50 -3.27
C LEU A 80 5.50 -2.89 -3.52
N ALA A 81 5.52 -1.80 -4.30
CA ALA A 81 6.72 -1.02 -4.55
C ALA A 81 7.26 -0.42 -3.25
N ALA A 82 8.56 -0.57 -3.02
CA ALA A 82 9.24 0.06 -1.90
C ALA A 82 9.70 1.48 -2.27
N PRO A 83 9.87 2.39 -1.29
CA PRO A 83 10.49 3.68 -1.54
C PRO A 83 11.92 3.49 -2.06
N PRO A 84 12.38 4.30 -3.03
CA PRO A 84 13.73 4.20 -3.55
C PRO A 84 14.76 4.45 -2.44
N ALA A 85 16.02 4.08 -2.67
CA ALA A 85 17.10 4.51 -1.79
C ALA A 85 17.14 6.05 -1.71
N PRO A 86 17.43 6.64 -0.54
CA PRO A 86 17.56 8.08 -0.43
C PRO A 86 18.61 8.59 -1.41
N ALA A 87 18.30 9.68 -2.11
CA ALA A 87 19.24 10.29 -3.04
C ALA A 87 20.50 10.76 -2.27
N ALA A 88 21.67 10.69 -2.92
CA ALA A 88 22.87 11.30 -2.37
C ALA A 88 22.61 12.79 -2.14
N ALA A 89 22.95 13.28 -0.95
CA ALA A 89 22.78 14.67 -0.59
C ALA A 89 23.57 15.55 -1.58
N GLY A 90 22.85 16.26 -2.44
CA GLY A 90 23.41 17.33 -3.24
C GLY A 90 23.19 18.68 -2.57
N PRO A 91 23.81 19.76 -3.08
CA PRO A 91 23.62 21.09 -2.51
C PRO A 91 22.15 21.50 -2.62
N ALA A 92 21.66 22.14 -1.55
CA ALA A 92 20.36 22.79 -1.57
C ALA A 92 20.34 23.96 -2.55
N TRP A 93 19.19 24.24 -3.12
CA TRP A 93 18.96 25.41 -3.97
C TRP A 93 17.56 25.98 -3.74
N TRP A 94 17.38 27.26 -4.07
CA TRP A 94 16.10 27.94 -3.89
C TRP A 94 15.19 27.75 -5.09
N TYR A 95 14.06 27.09 -4.87
CA TYR A 95 12.96 27.03 -5.82
C TYR A 95 12.05 28.26 -5.65
N HIS A 96 11.78 28.95 -6.75
CA HIS A 96 10.86 30.10 -6.78
C HIS A 96 9.59 29.69 -7.53
N PRO A 97 8.45 29.49 -6.83
CA PRO A 97 7.19 29.14 -7.48
C PRO A 97 6.76 30.22 -8.47
N ALA A 98 6.16 29.80 -9.58
CA ALA A 98 5.60 30.77 -10.54
C ALA A 98 4.40 31.52 -9.94
N PRO A 99 4.06 32.74 -10.43
CA PRO A 99 2.85 33.43 -9.99
C PRO A 99 1.60 32.55 -10.09
N GLY A 100 0.86 32.40 -8.99
CA GLY A 100 -0.34 31.56 -8.91
C GLY A 100 -0.09 30.05 -8.79
N GLU A 101 1.18 29.62 -8.71
CA GLU A 101 1.55 28.24 -8.40
C GLU A 101 1.56 28.02 -6.89
N ARG A 102 0.88 26.96 -6.45
CA ARG A 102 0.93 26.47 -5.08
C ARG A 102 1.84 25.26 -5.02
N VAL A 103 2.72 25.24 -4.05
CA VAL A 103 3.65 24.13 -3.80
C VAL A 103 3.25 23.43 -2.52
N ALA A 104 3.37 22.12 -2.50
CA ALA A 104 3.32 21.32 -1.28
C ALA A 104 4.53 20.39 -1.24
N ARG A 105 5.08 20.22 -0.04
CA ARG A 105 6.14 19.23 0.25
C ARG A 105 5.52 18.04 0.97
N PHE A 106 6.15 16.88 0.85
CA PHE A 106 5.78 15.72 1.65
C PHE A 106 6.30 15.92 3.08
N ASP A 107 5.43 15.75 4.06
CA ASP A 107 5.72 15.97 5.48
C ASP A 107 5.93 14.63 6.19
N GLN A 108 7.03 14.50 6.93
CA GLN A 108 7.44 13.26 7.59
C GLN A 108 6.56 12.92 8.79
N GLU A 109 6.00 13.91 9.48
CA GLU A 109 5.18 13.67 10.67
C GLU A 109 3.75 13.30 10.30
N ARG A 110 3.21 13.98 9.29
CA ARG A 110 1.85 13.73 8.78
C ARG A 110 1.77 12.61 7.75
N LEU A 111 2.92 12.20 7.19
CA LEU A 111 3.01 11.28 6.04
C LEU A 111 2.06 11.71 4.91
N GLY A 112 2.12 12.99 4.57
CA GLY A 112 1.21 13.60 3.61
C GLY A 112 1.69 14.94 3.05
N TRP A 113 0.99 15.43 2.03
CA TRP A 113 1.35 16.68 1.34
C TRP A 113 0.90 17.90 2.12
N VAL A 114 1.84 18.70 2.60
CA VAL A 114 1.58 19.96 3.31
C VAL A 114 1.91 21.15 2.40
N ALA A 115 0.97 22.08 2.28
CA ALA A 115 1.15 23.29 1.49
C ALA A 115 2.28 24.16 2.07
N CYS A 116 3.11 24.70 1.18
CA CYS A 116 4.15 25.66 1.51
C CYS A 116 3.65 27.05 1.10
N ASP A 117 3.37 27.91 2.08
CA ASP A 117 2.99 29.31 1.82
C ASP A 117 4.24 30.20 1.88
N VAL A 118 5.07 30.10 0.83
CA VAL A 118 6.38 30.78 0.76
C VAL A 118 6.64 31.33 -0.65
N ALA A 119 7.32 32.47 -0.72
CA ALA A 119 7.78 33.06 -1.98
C ALA A 119 8.98 32.29 -2.59
N SER A 120 9.70 31.53 -1.76
CA SER A 120 10.79 30.65 -2.16
C SER A 120 10.89 29.48 -1.20
N LEU A 121 11.24 28.31 -1.73
CA LEU A 121 11.40 27.07 -0.96
C LEU A 121 12.83 26.57 -1.15
N GLU A 122 13.55 26.34 -0.06
CA GLU A 122 14.83 25.64 -0.12
C GLU A 122 14.55 24.16 -0.42
N VAL A 123 15.19 23.63 -1.45
CA VAL A 123 14.98 22.25 -1.91
C VAL A 123 16.30 21.53 -2.08
N VAL A 124 16.28 20.21 -1.84
CA VAL A 124 17.45 19.32 -2.01
C VAL A 124 17.15 18.23 -3.03
N PRO A 125 18.15 17.78 -3.82
CA PRO A 125 17.96 16.68 -4.77
C PRO A 125 17.33 15.45 -4.14
N GLY A 126 16.37 14.84 -4.84
CA GLY A 126 15.58 13.70 -4.38
C GLY A 126 14.26 14.08 -3.72
N MET A 127 14.12 15.30 -3.18
CA MET A 127 12.87 15.74 -2.56
C MET A 127 11.74 15.80 -3.60
N PRO A 128 10.54 15.27 -3.32
CA PRO A 128 9.40 15.44 -4.20
C PRO A 128 8.59 16.69 -3.84
N LEU A 129 8.00 17.29 -4.86
CA LEU A 129 7.09 18.42 -4.76
C LEU A 129 5.77 18.07 -5.44
N ARG A 130 4.66 18.50 -4.83
CA ARG A 130 3.36 18.56 -5.48
C ARG A 130 3.08 20.01 -5.87
N LEU A 131 2.94 20.25 -7.17
CA LEU A 131 2.72 21.56 -7.75
C LEU A 131 1.27 21.65 -8.20
N ARG A 132 0.62 22.80 -7.95
CA ARG A 132 -0.75 23.03 -8.39
C ARG A 132 -0.91 24.45 -8.88
N ARG A 133 -1.31 24.60 -10.14
CA ARG A 133 -1.79 25.88 -10.68
C ARG A 133 -3.26 26.09 -10.30
N THR A 134 -3.72 27.34 -10.33
CA THR A 134 -5.06 27.77 -9.86
C THR A 134 -6.22 26.92 -10.40
N ARG A 135 -6.08 26.35 -11.59
CA ARG A 135 -7.00 25.35 -12.17
C ARG A 135 -6.19 24.17 -12.69
N GLY A 136 -6.68 22.95 -12.43
CA GLY A 136 -6.09 21.71 -12.91
C GLY A 136 -5.78 20.68 -11.82
N ALA A 137 -5.49 19.46 -12.28
CA ALA A 137 -4.97 18.39 -11.44
C ALA A 137 -3.57 18.77 -10.90
N PRO A 138 -3.18 18.25 -9.72
CA PRO A 138 -1.83 18.43 -9.23
C PRO A 138 -0.83 17.78 -10.19
N ALA A 139 0.27 18.48 -10.44
CA ALA A 139 1.47 17.94 -11.06
C ALA A 139 2.47 17.55 -9.97
N TYR A 140 3.36 16.62 -10.28
CA TYR A 140 4.37 16.14 -9.35
C TYR A 140 5.74 16.28 -9.99
N ALA A 141 6.73 16.64 -9.17
CA ALA A 141 8.10 16.80 -9.60
C ALA A 141 9.07 16.24 -8.56
N ARG A 142 10.18 15.71 -9.04
CA ARG A 142 11.37 15.39 -8.25
C ARG A 142 12.39 16.51 -8.39
N VAL A 143 12.93 16.98 -7.28
CA VAL A 143 14.04 17.93 -7.26
C VAL A 143 15.31 17.23 -7.75
N GLY A 144 15.96 17.77 -8.77
CA GLY A 144 17.29 17.37 -9.25
C GLY A 144 18.34 18.41 -8.90
N VAL A 145 19.53 18.32 -9.53
CA VAL A 145 20.58 19.33 -9.39
C VAL A 145 20.14 20.58 -10.17
N ALA A 146 19.74 21.63 -9.44
CA ALA A 146 19.30 22.94 -9.95
C ALA A 146 18.07 22.96 -10.88
N ARG A 147 17.31 21.87 -10.99
CA ARG A 147 16.07 21.82 -11.77
C ARG A 147 15.07 20.83 -11.22
N LEU A 148 13.80 21.04 -11.53
CA LEU A 148 12.74 20.07 -11.29
C LEU A 148 12.61 19.11 -12.48
N ALA A 149 12.36 17.84 -12.21
CA ALA A 149 12.01 16.83 -13.21
C ALA A 149 10.59 16.33 -12.92
N ALA A 150 9.72 16.33 -13.93
CA ALA A 150 8.36 15.80 -13.78
C ALA A 150 8.39 14.32 -13.41
N CYS A 151 7.47 13.91 -12.53
CA CYS A 151 7.29 12.51 -12.14
C CYS A 151 5.80 12.16 -11.96
N GLY A 152 5.51 10.87 -11.87
CA GLY A 152 4.16 10.38 -11.58
C GLY A 152 3.78 10.59 -10.10
N ALA A 153 2.47 10.59 -9.81
CA ALA A 153 1.98 10.72 -8.44
C ALA A 153 2.51 9.60 -7.52
N ASP A 154 2.45 8.34 -7.95
CA ASP A 154 2.96 7.21 -7.14
C ASP A 154 4.47 7.31 -6.91
N GLU A 155 5.24 7.71 -7.91
CA GLU A 155 6.68 7.95 -7.76
C GLU A 155 6.94 9.07 -6.74
N ALA A 156 6.16 10.16 -6.78
CA ALA A 156 6.29 11.26 -5.83
C ALA A 156 5.96 10.86 -4.40
N HIS A 157 4.95 10.01 -4.17
CA HIS A 157 4.67 9.46 -2.84
C HIS A 157 5.82 8.56 -2.36
N LEU A 158 6.31 7.66 -3.21
CA LEU A 158 7.45 6.80 -2.86
C LEU A 158 8.70 7.62 -2.53
N LEU A 159 8.99 8.68 -3.28
CA LEU A 159 10.07 9.63 -2.94
C LEU A 159 9.81 10.32 -1.59
N GLY A 160 8.55 10.66 -1.29
CA GLY A 160 8.15 11.32 -0.04
C GLY A 160 8.43 10.43 1.16
N TYR A 161 8.02 9.16 1.07
CA TYR A 161 8.34 8.15 2.08
C TYR A 161 9.84 7.89 2.18
N ALA A 162 10.59 7.89 1.07
CA ALA A 162 12.05 7.75 1.11
C ALA A 162 12.74 8.90 1.86
N CYS A 163 12.25 10.13 1.73
CA CYS A 163 12.74 11.31 2.46
C CYS A 163 12.29 11.34 3.92
N ALA A 164 11.15 10.73 4.24
CA ALA A 164 10.57 10.69 5.59
C ALA A 164 11.18 9.60 6.50
N ARG A 165 12.26 8.91 6.07
CA ARG A 165 12.83 7.79 6.83
C ARG A 165 13.68 8.25 8.02
N PRO A 166 13.58 7.59 9.20
CA PRO A 166 12.55 6.61 9.56
C PRO A 166 11.20 7.30 9.82
N ALA A 167 10.11 6.69 9.36
CA ALA A 167 8.75 7.18 9.55
C ALA A 167 8.03 6.34 10.61
N GLN A 168 7.16 6.98 11.39
CA GLN A 168 6.31 6.32 12.37
C GLN A 168 4.85 6.71 12.15
N LEU A 169 3.95 5.75 12.36
CA LEU A 169 2.51 5.96 12.26
C LEU A 169 1.84 5.50 13.55
N SER A 170 1.15 6.42 14.24
CA SER A 170 0.39 6.09 15.44
C SER A 170 -1.01 5.59 15.06
N LEU A 171 -1.34 4.38 15.47
CA LEU A 171 -2.64 3.75 15.30
C LEU A 171 -3.38 3.83 16.64
N VAL A 172 -4.65 4.23 16.65
CA VAL A 172 -5.38 4.54 17.89
C VAL A 172 -6.46 3.51 18.15
N TRP A 173 -6.38 2.80 19.27
CA TRP A 173 -7.44 1.88 19.71
C TRP A 173 -8.68 2.64 20.18
N ARG A 174 -9.83 2.32 19.60
CA ARG A 174 -11.17 2.75 20.02
C ARG A 174 -12.01 1.54 20.42
N SER A 175 -13.21 1.80 20.94
CA SER A 175 -14.16 0.76 21.31
C SER A 175 -14.60 -0.13 20.15
N ASP A 176 -14.57 0.38 18.91
CA ASP A 176 -15.07 -0.27 17.70
C ASP A 176 -13.97 -0.74 16.74
N GLY A 177 -12.69 -0.63 17.14
CA GLY A 177 -11.56 -1.13 16.39
C GLY A 177 -10.31 -0.25 16.50
N LEU A 178 -9.36 -0.49 15.60
CA LEU A 178 -8.12 0.27 15.51
C LEU A 178 -8.23 1.31 14.39
N VAL A 179 -8.07 2.58 14.73
CA VAL A 179 -8.06 3.68 13.75
C VAL A 179 -6.67 3.85 13.18
N ILE A 180 -6.61 3.85 11.86
CA ILE A 180 -5.46 4.16 11.03
C ILE A 180 -5.68 5.59 10.54
N PRO A 181 -4.83 6.55 10.92
CA PRO A 181 -5.03 7.94 10.53
C PRO A 181 -4.91 8.10 9.01
N ALA A 182 -5.62 9.09 8.46
CA ALA A 182 -5.52 9.44 7.06
C ALA A 182 -4.10 9.89 6.70
N VAL A 183 -3.46 9.18 5.77
CA VAL A 183 -2.12 9.47 5.24
C VAL A 183 -2.15 9.34 3.71
N ASP A 184 -1.26 10.06 3.03
CA ASP A 184 -1.20 10.01 1.57
C ASP A 184 -0.38 8.81 1.10
N LEU A 185 -1.05 7.82 0.50
CA LEU A 185 -0.44 6.56 0.06
C LEU A 185 -0.30 6.47 -1.46
N PRO A 186 0.73 5.75 -1.98
CA PRO A 186 0.72 5.33 -3.38
C PRO A 186 -0.55 4.51 -3.69
N ALA A 187 -1.04 4.58 -4.92
CA ALA A 187 -2.36 4.05 -5.29
C ALA A 187 -2.53 2.56 -4.97
N ALA A 188 -1.50 1.74 -5.21
CA ALA A 188 -1.52 0.31 -4.89
C ALA A 188 -1.61 0.03 -3.38
N HIS A 189 -0.95 0.84 -2.55
CA HIS A 189 -1.00 0.73 -1.10
C HIS A 189 -2.39 1.14 -0.58
N ALA A 190 -2.93 2.26 -1.08
CA ALA A 190 -4.27 2.72 -0.74
C ALA A 190 -5.35 1.71 -1.15
N ALA A 191 -5.20 1.06 -2.32
CA ALA A 191 -6.12 0.01 -2.76
C ALA A 191 -6.09 -1.21 -1.86
N LEU A 192 -4.92 -1.63 -1.38
CA LEU A 192 -4.77 -2.75 -0.47
C LEU A 192 -5.26 -2.43 0.94
N LEU A 193 -4.99 -1.23 1.44
CA LEU A 193 -5.52 -0.75 2.73
C LEU A 193 -7.06 -0.81 2.77
N ARG A 194 -7.73 -0.42 1.67
CA ARG A 194 -9.20 -0.51 1.54
C ARG A 194 -9.75 -1.93 1.55
N ARG A 195 -8.92 -2.96 1.34
CA ARG A 195 -9.30 -4.38 1.51
C ARG A 195 -9.19 -4.85 2.96
N LEU A 196 -8.37 -4.16 3.76
CA LEU A 196 -8.04 -4.52 5.14
C LEU A 196 -8.86 -3.74 6.16
N ALA A 197 -9.24 -2.50 5.82
CA ALA A 197 -9.95 -1.59 6.71
C ALA A 197 -11.08 -0.86 5.96
N ARG A 198 -12.12 -0.48 6.70
CA ARG A 198 -13.23 0.34 6.16
C ARG A 198 -12.92 1.83 6.31
N PRO A 199 -13.49 2.72 5.48
CA PRO A 199 -13.38 4.16 5.68
C PRO A 199 -13.92 4.60 7.05
N ASP A 200 -13.28 5.61 7.64
CA ASP A 200 -13.62 6.24 8.92
C ASP A 200 -13.44 7.77 8.82
N ASP A 201 -14.08 8.54 9.69
CA ASP A 201 -13.97 10.01 9.68
C ASP A 201 -12.52 10.50 9.92
N ARG A 202 -11.73 9.71 10.63
CA ARG A 202 -10.32 9.99 10.93
C ARG A 202 -9.32 9.25 10.03
N GLY A 203 -9.81 8.49 9.05
CA GLY A 203 -8.99 7.74 8.11
C GLY A 203 -9.61 6.39 7.75
N ALA A 204 -9.09 5.32 8.32
CA ALA A 204 -9.62 3.98 8.15
C ALA A 204 -9.75 3.25 9.50
N LEU A 205 -10.76 2.39 9.60
CA LEU A 205 -11.03 1.60 10.80
C LEU A 205 -10.83 0.12 10.50
N LEU A 206 -9.91 -0.50 11.25
CA LEU A 206 -9.72 -1.93 11.29
C LEU A 206 -10.59 -2.53 12.39
N ALA A 207 -11.68 -3.19 12.01
CA ALA A 207 -12.61 -3.81 12.96
C ALA A 207 -12.06 -5.11 13.59
N ALA A 208 -11.22 -5.85 12.87
CA ALA A 208 -10.69 -7.14 13.30
C ALA A 208 -9.19 -7.05 13.59
N HIS A 209 -8.80 -7.31 14.85
CA HIS A 209 -7.39 -7.31 15.27
C HIS A 209 -6.53 -8.33 14.50
N THR A 210 -7.14 -9.38 13.94
CA THR A 210 -6.44 -10.42 13.17
C THR A 210 -5.77 -9.90 11.90
N ALA A 211 -6.21 -8.76 11.34
CA ALA A 211 -5.59 -8.17 10.16
C ALA A 211 -4.50 -7.14 10.48
N LEU A 212 -4.23 -6.84 11.76
CA LEU A 212 -3.18 -5.90 12.15
C LEU A 212 -1.81 -6.25 11.55
N PRO A 213 -1.35 -7.53 11.55
CA PRO A 213 -0.08 -7.87 10.91
C PRO A 213 -0.03 -7.56 9.41
N LEU A 214 -1.17 -7.58 8.71
CA LEU A 214 -1.25 -7.21 7.29
C LEU A 214 -1.17 -5.69 7.11
N ILE A 215 -1.77 -4.91 8.01
CA ILE A 215 -1.63 -3.45 8.05
C ILE A 215 -0.16 -3.08 8.29
N GLU A 216 0.46 -3.65 9.31
CA GLU A 216 1.86 -3.42 9.65
C GLU A 216 2.77 -3.79 8.48
N ALA A 217 2.55 -4.95 7.85
CA ALA A 217 3.31 -5.37 6.69
C ALA A 217 3.11 -4.41 5.49
N CYS A 218 1.91 -3.89 5.27
CA CYS A 218 1.63 -2.91 4.21
C CYS A 218 2.41 -1.61 4.42
N PHE A 219 2.43 -1.07 5.65
CA PHE A 219 3.19 0.14 5.99
C PHE A 219 4.70 -0.10 6.05
N ALA A 220 5.14 -1.29 6.46
CA ALA A 220 6.54 -1.68 6.43
C ALA A 220 7.13 -1.68 5.01
N ARG A 221 6.31 -1.89 3.96
CA ARG A 221 6.76 -1.71 2.56
C ARG A 221 7.17 -0.28 2.24
N LEU A 222 6.69 0.70 3.01
CA LEU A 222 7.04 2.11 2.93
C LEU A 222 8.08 2.54 3.99
N ASP A 223 8.68 1.60 4.72
CA ASP A 223 9.56 1.83 5.88
C ASP A 223 8.90 2.69 6.99
N VAL A 224 7.59 2.51 7.16
CA VAL A 224 6.81 3.13 8.23
C VAL A 224 6.58 2.12 9.33
N VAL A 225 7.00 2.46 10.55
CA VAL A 225 6.74 1.63 11.73
C VAL A 225 5.41 2.05 12.36
N CYS A 226 4.47 1.11 12.45
CA CYS A 226 3.20 1.33 13.13
C CYS A 226 3.37 1.21 14.65
N ARG A 227 2.74 2.10 15.41
CA ARG A 227 2.68 2.06 16.87
C ARG A 227 1.23 2.13 17.33
N CYS A 228 0.75 1.10 18.01
CA CYS A 228 -0.58 1.13 18.60
C CYS A 228 -0.55 1.90 19.92
N ILE A 229 -1.45 2.86 20.07
CA ILE A 229 -1.68 3.63 21.30
C ILE A 229 -3.14 3.50 21.73
N ALA A 230 -3.41 3.57 23.03
CA ALA A 230 -4.78 3.69 23.52
C ALA A 230 -5.36 5.05 23.11
N ALA A 231 -6.66 5.14 22.84
CA ALA A 231 -7.32 6.44 22.87
C ALA A 231 -7.16 6.99 24.29
N ASP A 232 -6.49 8.14 24.43
CA ASP A 232 -6.41 8.82 25.72
C ASP A 232 -7.83 9.02 26.24
N GLY A 233 -8.10 8.46 27.42
CA GLY A 233 -9.39 8.54 28.06
C GLY A 233 -9.72 10.00 28.34
N ALA A 234 -10.58 10.58 27.53
CA ALA A 234 -11.42 11.69 27.97
C ALA A 234 -12.43 11.09 28.97
N GLY A 235 -11.96 10.91 30.21
CA GLY A 235 -12.79 10.79 31.40
C GLY A 235 -13.23 12.17 31.87
#